data_AF-R7SDN5-F1
#
_entry.id   AF-R7SDN5-F1
#
_cell.length_a   1.000
_cell.length_b   1.000
_cell.length_c   1.000
_cell.angle_alpha   90.00
_cell.angle_beta   90.00
_cell.angle_gamma   90.00
#
_symmetry.space_group_name_H-M   'P 1'
#
loop_
_entity.id
_entity.type
_entity.pdbx_description
1 polymer ?
#
loop_
_entity_poly.entity_id
_entity_poly.type
_entity_poly.pdbx_seq_one_letter_code
_entity_poly.pdbx_strand_id
1 'polypeptide(L)'
;DVDYNSLQLDSFVIDKDIVHEHKTVRVNYTTYDLRREQDVVNPRSRADIMTLSQESPADNNSHPYWYARVVYIFHLNVRFRNEDPSALRQIDILLVRWLQRDTSQRCGFKARRLPRVAFYPLGSSQCWDFIDPSTVIRSAHIIPVFKRG
;
A
#
# COMPACT_ATOMS: atom_id res chain seq x y z
N ASP A 1 0.29 13.28 12.37
CA ASP A 1 1.56 13.35 11.63
C ASP A 1 2.69 13.64 12.59
N VAL A 2 3.78 12.89 12.47
CA VAL A 2 5.01 13.15 13.22
C VAL A 2 5.79 14.16 12.39
N ASP A 3 5.91 15.39 12.89
CA ASP A 3 6.69 16.42 12.22
C ASP A 3 8.18 16.16 12.46
N TYR A 4 8.90 15.78 11.41
CA TYR A 4 10.35 15.63 11.44
C TYR A 4 11.03 16.97 11.16
N ASN A 5 11.96 17.37 12.02
CA ASN A 5 12.75 18.58 11.81
C ASN A 5 13.76 18.39 10.65
N SER A 6 14.15 19.46 9.96
CA SER A 6 15.15 19.43 8.89
C SER A 6 16.47 18.81 9.33
N LEU A 7 16.91 19.09 10.56
CA LEU A 7 18.12 18.49 11.15
C LEU A 7 18.01 16.96 11.30
N GLN A 8 16.81 16.44 11.57
CA GLN A 8 16.59 14.99 11.67
C GLN A 8 16.62 14.35 10.29
N LEU A 9 16.02 15.00 9.29
CA LEU A 9 16.06 14.55 7.90
C LEU A 9 17.48 14.59 7.33
N ASP A 10 18.26 15.62 7.63
CA ASP A 10 19.67 15.74 7.20
C ASP A 10 20.58 14.65 7.80
N SER A 11 20.18 14.11 8.95
CA SER A 11 20.91 13.01 9.59
C SER A 11 20.65 11.67 8.91
N PHE A 12 19.59 11.54 8.11
CA PHE A 12 19.25 10.31 7.41
C PHE A 12 20.15 10.11 6.19
N VAL A 13 20.78 8.95 6.08
CA VAL A 13 21.67 8.60 4.98
C VAL A 13 21.24 7.27 4.37
N ILE A 14 21.05 7.26 3.05
CA ILE A 14 20.88 6.04 2.27
C ILE A 14 22.29 5.47 2.01
N ASP A 15 22.51 4.21 2.39
CA ASP A 15 23.80 3.57 2.18
C ASP A 15 24.13 3.51 0.68
N LYS A 16 25.29 4.06 0.33
CA LYS A 16 25.87 4.09 -1.03
C LYS A 16 24.98 4.77 -2.08
N ASP A 17 23.93 5.50 -1.67
CA ASP A 17 22.93 6.07 -2.56
C ASP A 17 22.26 5.02 -3.48
N ILE A 18 22.12 3.77 -3.00
CA ILE A 18 21.56 2.67 -3.78
C ILE A 18 20.12 2.38 -3.36
N VAL A 19 19.24 2.27 -4.36
CA VAL A 19 17.90 1.69 -4.24
C VAL A 19 17.88 0.33 -4.91
N HIS A 20 17.39 -0.67 -4.19
CA HIS A 20 17.31 -2.03 -4.70
C HIS A 20 15.85 -2.39 -5.02
N GLU A 21 15.59 -2.75 -6.27
CA GLU A 21 14.26 -3.20 -6.71
C GLU A 21 14.07 -4.72 -6.53
N HIS A 22 12.90 -5.11 -6.05
CA HIS A 22 12.47 -6.49 -5.87
C HIS A 22 11.28 -6.85 -6.76
N LYS A 23 11.15 -8.14 -7.08
CA LYS A 23 10.03 -8.65 -7.90
C LYS A 23 8.81 -9.06 -7.10
N THR A 24 8.97 -9.32 -5.81
CA THR A 24 7.92 -9.89 -4.96
C THR A 24 8.07 -9.41 -3.52
N VAL A 25 6.95 -9.18 -2.85
CA VAL A 25 6.88 -8.92 -1.40
C VAL A 25 5.91 -9.91 -0.77
N ARG A 26 6.18 -10.26 0.49
CA ARG A 26 5.39 -11.21 1.28
C ARG A 26 4.66 -10.45 2.37
N VAL A 27 3.35 -10.58 2.41
CA VAL A 27 2.49 -9.94 3.42
C VAL A 27 1.88 -11.02 4.29
N ASN A 28 2.12 -10.96 5.60
CA ASN A 28 1.54 -11.92 6.54
C ASN A 28 0.16 -11.42 6.99
N TYR A 29 -0.80 -12.33 7.08
CA TYR A 29 -2.13 -12.04 7.60
C TYR A 29 -2.62 -13.16 8.51
N THR A 30 -3.56 -12.81 9.39
CA THR A 30 -4.22 -13.78 10.27
C THR A 30 -5.51 -14.25 9.62
N THR A 31 -5.69 -15.55 9.51
CA THR A 31 -6.93 -16.20 9.05
C THR A 31 -7.99 -16.20 10.16
N TYR A 32 -9.22 -16.55 9.81
CA TYR A 32 -10.34 -16.63 10.76
C TYR A 32 -10.11 -17.64 11.89
N ASP A 33 -9.41 -18.74 11.60
CA ASP A 33 -9.04 -19.78 12.57
C ASP A 33 -7.77 -19.43 13.37
N LEU A 34 -7.41 -18.13 13.44
CA LEU A 34 -6.26 -17.59 14.18
C LEU A 34 -4.89 -18.13 13.73
N ARG A 35 -4.80 -18.64 12.50
CA ARG A 35 -3.53 -19.04 11.90
C ARG A 35 -2.89 -17.88 11.17
N ARG A 36 -1.57 -17.94 11.02
CA ARG A 36 -0.82 -17.01 10.17
C ARG A 36 -0.67 -17.64 8.79
N GLU A 37 -1.11 -16.90 7.79
CA GLU A 37 -0.87 -17.20 6.37
C GLU A 37 -0.13 -16.03 5.72
N GLN A 38 0.27 -16.23 4.47
CA GLN A 38 1.09 -15.27 3.74
C GLN A 38 0.60 -15.12 2.31
N ASP A 39 0.41 -13.87 1.90
CA ASP A 39 0.19 -13.47 0.54
C ASP A 39 1.51 -13.12 -0.14
N VAL A 40 1.66 -13.52 -1.41
CA VAL A 40 2.77 -13.11 -2.26
C VAL A 40 2.25 -12.09 -3.28
N VAL A 41 2.71 -10.86 -3.14
CA VAL A 41 2.39 -9.78 -4.07
C VAL A 41 3.48 -9.70 -5.13
N ASN A 42 3.06 -9.68 -6.39
CA ASN A 42 3.94 -9.56 -7.54
C ASN A 42 3.38 -8.51 -8.49
N PRO A 43 4.08 -7.39 -8.74
CA PRO A 43 3.62 -6.31 -9.62
C PRO A 43 3.22 -6.77 -11.04
N ARG A 44 3.73 -7.92 -11.51
CA ARG A 44 3.43 -8.45 -12.84
C ARG A 44 2.17 -9.31 -12.93
N SER A 45 1.69 -9.89 -11.83
CA SER A 45 0.62 -10.90 -11.90
C SER A 45 -0.45 -10.74 -10.82
N ARG A 46 -0.08 -10.41 -9.59
CA ARG A 46 -0.97 -10.25 -8.43
C ARG A 46 -0.52 -9.02 -7.66
N ALA A 47 -0.76 -7.88 -8.29
CA ALA A 47 -0.23 -6.60 -7.86
C ALA A 47 -1.19 -5.83 -6.93
N ASP A 48 -2.45 -6.24 -6.89
CA ASP A 48 -3.46 -5.51 -6.14
C ASP A 48 -3.40 -5.86 -4.66
N ILE A 49 -3.53 -4.86 -3.82
CA ILE A 49 -3.45 -4.94 -2.36
C ILE A 49 -4.61 -4.17 -1.72
N MET A 50 -4.89 -4.48 -0.46
CA MET A 50 -5.82 -3.75 0.38
C MET A 50 -5.12 -3.22 1.64
N THR A 51 -5.39 -1.98 1.99
CA THR A 51 -4.90 -1.28 3.19
C THR A 51 -6.08 -0.81 4.03
N LEU A 52 -5.84 -0.39 5.27
CA LEU A 52 -6.88 0.24 6.09
C LEU A 52 -7.24 1.60 5.50
N SER A 53 -8.54 1.86 5.36
CA SER A 53 -9.04 3.16 4.96
C SER A 53 -8.87 4.17 6.08
N GLN A 54 -8.65 5.44 5.71
CA GLN A 54 -8.73 6.58 6.64
C GLN A 54 -10.13 7.24 6.65
N GLU A 55 -11.14 6.63 6.01
CA GLU A 55 -12.52 7.11 6.03
C GLU A 55 -13.09 7.07 7.46
N SER A 56 -13.85 8.11 7.84
CA SER A 56 -14.49 8.15 9.15
C SER A 56 -15.62 7.13 9.23
N PRO A 57 -15.67 6.26 10.26
CA PRO A 57 -16.74 5.28 10.41
C PRO A 57 -18.11 5.93 10.67
N ALA A 58 -18.15 7.23 10.97
CA ALA A 58 -19.39 7.99 11.12
C ALA A 58 -20.12 8.22 9.77
N ASP A 59 -19.43 8.06 8.65
CA ASP A 59 -20.04 8.22 7.33
C ASP A 59 -20.88 6.98 6.97
N ASN A 60 -22.15 7.20 6.61
CA ASN A 60 -23.09 6.15 6.21
C ASN A 60 -22.66 5.33 4.98
N ASN A 61 -21.62 5.79 4.27
CA ASN A 61 -21.03 5.10 3.12
C ASN A 61 -19.54 4.79 3.33
N SER A 62 -19.02 4.84 4.56
CA SER A 62 -17.61 4.53 4.83
C SER A 62 -17.28 3.10 4.42
N HIS A 63 -16.15 2.91 3.76
CA HIS A 63 -15.61 1.60 3.40
C HIS A 63 -14.31 1.36 4.18
N PRO A 64 -14.17 0.25 4.93
CA PRO A 64 -13.04 0.04 5.84
C PRO A 64 -11.68 -0.13 5.16
N TYR A 65 -11.66 -0.31 3.84
CA TYR A 65 -10.44 -0.63 3.10
C TYR A 65 -10.17 0.35 1.97
N TRP A 66 -8.91 0.66 1.73
CA TRP A 66 -8.46 1.23 0.46
C TRP A 66 -7.80 0.15 -0.37
N TYR A 67 -7.79 0.38 -1.69
CA TYR A 67 -7.19 -0.55 -2.65
C TYR A 67 -6.13 0.17 -3.45
N ALA A 68 -5.02 -0.52 -3.68
CA ALA A 68 -3.93 -0.01 -4.48
C ALA A 68 -3.38 -1.12 -5.37
N ARG A 69 -2.74 -0.73 -6.48
CA ARG A 69 -1.93 -1.62 -7.30
C ARG A 69 -0.46 -1.33 -7.04
N VAL A 70 0.28 -2.31 -6.53
CA VAL A 70 1.74 -2.22 -6.39
C VAL A 70 2.38 -2.17 -7.76
N VAL A 71 3.22 -1.18 -8.00
CA VAL A 71 3.92 -0.98 -9.27
C VAL A 71 5.38 -1.35 -9.14
N TYR A 72 6.02 -0.93 -8.04
CA TYR A 72 7.39 -1.32 -7.73
C TYR A 72 7.55 -1.64 -6.24
N ILE A 73 8.54 -2.48 -5.96
CA ILE A 73 8.90 -2.91 -4.61
C ILE A 73 10.37 -2.57 -4.46
N PHE A 74 10.70 -1.81 -3.42
CA PHE A 74 12.07 -1.38 -3.15
C PHE A 74 12.50 -1.78 -1.75
N HIS A 75 13.80 -1.94 -1.56
CA HIS A 75 14.41 -1.81 -0.25
C HIS A 75 15.59 -0.84 -0.30
N LEU A 76 15.80 -0.17 0.83
CA LEU A 76 16.88 0.77 1.09
C LEU A 76 17.61 0.31 2.33
N ASN A 77 18.93 0.38 2.32
CA ASN A 77 19.72 0.31 3.54
C ASN A 77 19.95 1.74 4.01
N VAL A 78 19.58 2.03 5.25
CA VAL A 78 19.62 3.39 5.81
C VAL A 78 20.34 3.39 7.14
N ARG A 79 20.93 4.53 7.48
CA ARG A 79 21.54 4.78 8.79
C ARG A 79 21.39 6.25 9.16
N PHE A 80 21.53 6.57 10.44
CA PHE A 80 21.71 7.97 10.82
C PHE A 80 23.20 8.35 10.81
N ARG A 81 23.49 9.61 10.50
CA ARG A 81 24.86 10.15 10.40
C ARG A 81 25.65 10.01 11.70
N ASN A 82 24.95 10.04 12.84
CA ASN A 82 25.52 9.97 14.17
C ASN A 82 25.67 8.55 14.71
N GLU A 83 25.31 7.53 13.91
CA GLU A 83 25.45 6.13 14.27
C GLU A 83 26.69 5.51 13.61
N ASP A 84 27.11 4.38 14.15
CA ASP A 84 28.15 3.56 13.56
C ASP A 84 27.77 3.18 12.11
N PRO A 85 28.69 3.25 11.12
CA PRO A 85 28.45 2.79 9.76
C PRO A 85 27.90 1.36 9.65
N SER A 86 28.15 0.51 10.65
CA SER A 86 27.62 -0.85 10.73
C SER A 86 26.16 -0.95 11.19
N ALA A 87 25.59 0.12 11.75
CA ALA A 87 24.20 0.19 12.22
C ALA A 87 23.18 0.39 11.08
N LEU A 88 23.35 -0.36 9.99
CA LEU A 88 22.46 -0.32 8.84
C LEU A 88 21.11 -0.95 9.18
N ARG A 89 20.04 -0.26 8.80
CA ARG A 89 18.67 -0.75 8.86
C ARG A 89 18.13 -0.89 7.46
N GLN A 90 17.59 -2.05 7.15
CA GLN A 90 16.86 -2.24 5.90
C GLN A 90 15.43 -1.73 6.07
N ILE A 91 14.97 -0.90 5.14
CA ILE A 91 13.58 -0.45 5.04
C ILE A 91 13.04 -0.91 3.70
N ASP A 92 11.89 -1.58 3.73
CA ASP A 92 11.14 -1.97 2.54
C ASP A 92 10.06 -0.94 2.25
N ILE A 93 9.87 -0.59 0.98
CA ILE A 93 8.92 0.44 0.53
C ILE A 93 8.21 -0.05 -0.73
N LEU A 94 6.90 0.15 -0.80
CA LEU A 94 6.09 -0.14 -1.98
C LEU A 94 5.71 1.16 -2.68
N LEU A 95 5.96 1.26 -3.98
CA LEU A 95 5.36 2.30 -4.82
C LEU A 95 4.05 1.77 -5.37
N VAL A 96 2.95 2.44 -5.02
CA VAL A 96 1.59 1.99 -5.35
C VAL A 96 0.85 3.03 -6.18
N ARG A 97 -0.10 2.53 -6.97
CA ARG A 97 -1.11 3.34 -7.65
C ARG A 97 -2.47 3.13 -6.99
N TRP A 98 -3.02 4.19 -6.41
CA TRP A 98 -4.28 4.11 -5.68
C TRP A 98 -5.48 3.88 -6.59
N LEU A 99 -6.47 3.16 -6.07
CA LEU A 99 -7.80 3.06 -6.64
C LEU A 99 -8.80 3.84 -5.77
N GLN A 100 -9.57 4.70 -6.41
CA GLN A 100 -10.71 5.39 -5.80
C GLN A 100 -11.96 4.51 -5.86
N ARG A 101 -12.81 4.62 -4.85
CA ARG A 101 -14.09 3.92 -4.81
C ARG A 101 -15.14 4.67 -5.62
N ASP A 102 -15.92 3.93 -6.40
CA ASP A 102 -17.10 4.47 -7.11
C ASP A 102 -18.27 4.56 -6.12
N THR A 103 -18.52 5.76 -5.62
CA THR A 103 -19.59 6.07 -4.67
C THR A 103 -20.95 6.32 -5.34
N SER A 104 -21.02 6.30 -6.68
CA SER A 104 -22.27 6.55 -7.41
C SER A 104 -23.32 5.45 -7.23
N GLN A 105 -22.89 4.25 -6.79
CA GLN A 105 -23.78 3.12 -6.56
C GLN A 105 -23.64 2.59 -5.13
N ARG A 106 -24.77 2.20 -4.54
CA ARG A 106 -24.77 1.46 -3.27
C ARG A 106 -24.11 0.10 -3.46
N CYS A 107 -23.18 -0.24 -2.58
CA CYS A 107 -22.52 -1.54 -2.49
C CYS A 107 -22.65 -2.15 -1.08
N GLY A 108 -22.12 -3.36 -0.91
CA GLY A 108 -22.12 -4.10 0.36
C GLY A 108 -23.23 -5.14 0.46
N PHE A 109 -23.26 -5.84 1.59
CA PHE A 109 -24.15 -6.98 1.82
C PHE A 109 -25.63 -6.65 1.65
N LYS A 110 -26.09 -5.50 2.19
CA LYS A 110 -27.49 -5.06 2.05
C LYS A 110 -27.90 -4.83 0.60
N ALA A 111 -27.00 -4.27 -0.22
CA ALA A 111 -27.23 -4.00 -1.63
C ALA A 111 -26.96 -5.22 -2.53
N ARG A 112 -26.40 -6.31 -1.99
CA ARG A 112 -25.95 -7.51 -2.72
C ARG A 112 -25.06 -7.17 -3.93
N ARG A 113 -24.21 -6.15 -3.78
CA ARG A 113 -23.33 -5.64 -4.83
C ARG A 113 -21.92 -5.44 -4.30
N LEU A 114 -20.92 -5.88 -5.06
CA LEU A 114 -19.52 -5.65 -4.71
C LEU A 114 -19.18 -4.16 -4.80
N PRO A 115 -18.27 -3.66 -3.93
CA PRO A 115 -17.68 -2.34 -4.11
C PRO A 115 -17.03 -2.22 -5.48
N ARG A 116 -17.22 -1.08 -6.13
CA ARG A 116 -16.55 -0.77 -7.38
C ARG A 116 -15.43 0.20 -7.11
N VAL A 117 -14.32 -0.01 -7.80
CA VAL A 117 -13.13 0.82 -7.71
C VAL A 117 -12.64 1.13 -9.11
N ALA A 118 -12.00 2.27 -9.26
CA ALA A 118 -11.36 2.72 -10.48
C ALA A 118 -10.02 3.35 -10.13
N PHE A 119 -9.05 3.33 -11.04
CA PHE A 119 -7.82 4.07 -10.82
C PHE A 119 -8.08 5.56 -10.65
N TYR A 120 -7.30 6.20 -9.80
CA TYR A 120 -7.21 7.65 -9.83
C TYR A 120 -6.75 8.12 -11.23
N PRO A 121 -7.28 9.26 -11.72
CA PRO A 121 -6.84 9.85 -12.97
C PRO A 121 -5.34 10.10 -12.95
N LEU A 122 -4.68 9.83 -14.08
CA LEU A 122 -3.26 10.15 -14.22
C LEU A 122 -3.04 11.66 -14.07
N GLY A 123 -1.97 12.03 -13.36
CA GLY A 123 -1.65 13.44 -13.08
C GLY A 123 -2.32 14.00 -11.84
N SER A 124 -3.20 13.26 -11.15
CA SER A 124 -3.64 13.67 -9.81
C SER A 124 -2.52 13.43 -8.79
N SER A 125 -2.40 14.32 -7.80
CA SER A 125 -1.46 14.16 -6.69
C SER A 125 -1.73 12.91 -5.85
N GLN A 126 -2.95 12.39 -5.89
CA GLN A 126 -3.40 11.20 -5.14
C GLN A 126 -3.18 9.89 -5.91
N CYS A 127 -2.67 9.94 -7.14
CA CYS A 127 -2.58 8.75 -7.99
C CYS A 127 -1.50 7.78 -7.52
N TRP A 128 -0.38 8.29 -7.01
CA TRP A 128 0.83 7.53 -6.70
C TRP A 128 1.28 7.82 -5.29
N ASP A 129 1.78 6.80 -4.59
CA ASP A 129 2.28 6.98 -3.24
C ASP A 129 3.28 5.89 -2.84
N PHE A 130 4.11 6.20 -1.86
CA PHE A 130 4.98 5.24 -1.21
C PHE A 130 4.35 4.78 0.10
N ILE A 131 4.23 3.47 0.30
CA ILE A 131 3.68 2.90 1.53
C ILE A 131 4.64 1.89 2.15
N ASP A 132 4.60 1.79 3.47
CA ASP A 132 5.23 0.71 4.21
C ASP A 132 4.46 -0.61 3.96
N PRO A 133 5.13 -1.70 3.53
CA PRO A 133 4.50 -3.02 3.41
C PRO A 133 3.71 -3.48 4.64
N SER A 134 4.05 -3.00 5.85
CA SER A 134 3.34 -3.31 7.10
C SER A 134 1.92 -2.77 7.15
N THR A 135 1.62 -1.72 6.36
CA THR A 135 0.27 -1.14 6.23
C THR A 135 -0.65 -1.98 5.35
N VAL A 136 -0.09 -2.93 4.59
CA VAL A 136 -0.85 -3.83 3.74
C VAL A 136 -1.52 -4.89 4.59
N ILE A 137 -2.85 -4.95 4.53
CA ILE A 137 -3.62 -5.95 5.25
C ILE A 137 -3.51 -7.29 4.52
N ARG A 138 -3.76 -7.28 3.20
CA ARG A 138 -3.74 -8.46 2.32
C ARG A 138 -3.54 -8.09 0.86
N SER A 139 -3.23 -9.09 0.05
CA SER A 139 -3.45 -9.02 -1.39
C SER A 139 -4.94 -8.95 -1.71
N ALA A 140 -5.29 -8.26 -2.79
CA ALA A 140 -6.65 -8.15 -3.28
C ALA A 140 -6.75 -8.75 -4.69
N HIS A 141 -7.90 -9.32 -5.01
CA HIS A 141 -8.20 -9.76 -6.37
C HIS A 141 -9.31 -8.86 -6.95
N ILE A 142 -8.91 -7.92 -7.80
CA ILE A 142 -9.82 -6.94 -8.40
C ILE A 142 -10.26 -7.46 -9.76
N ILE A 143 -11.57 -7.64 -9.92
CA ILE A 143 -12.17 -8.18 -11.16
C ILE A 143 -12.67 -7.02 -12.03
N PRO A 144 -12.32 -6.98 -13.33
CA PRO A 144 -12.85 -5.99 -14.25
C PRO A 144 -14.38 -6.01 -14.32
N VAL A 145 -14.98 -4.83 -14.49
CA VAL A 145 -16.40 -4.72 -14.80
C VAL A 145 -16.58 -4.91 -16.31
N PHE A 146 -16.61 -6.17 -16.78
CA PHE A 146 -16.67 -6.51 -18.21
C PHE A 146 -17.79 -5.81 -18.99
N LYS A 147 -18.90 -5.44 -18.33
CA LYS A 147 -19.99 -4.67 -18.96
C LYS A 147 -19.55 -3.26 -19.43
N ARG A 148 -18.43 -2.74 -18.94
CA ARG A 148 -17.97 -1.36 -19.17
C ARG A 148 -16.77 -1.24 -20.12
N GLY A 149 -16.27 -2.35 -20.68
CA GLY A 149 -15.10 -2.38 -21.57
C GLY A 149 -13.82 -2.59 -20.80
#